data_AF-A0A843DLL4-F1
#
_entry.id   AF-A0A843DLL4-F1
#
_cell.length_a   1.000
_cell.length_b   1.000
_cell.length_c   1.000
_cell.angle_alpha   90.00
_cell.angle_beta   90.00
_cell.angle_gamma   90.00
#
_symmetry.space_group_name_H-M   'P 1'
#
loop_
_entity.id
_entity.type
_entity.pdbx_description
1 polymer ?
#
loop_
_entity_poly.entity_id
_entity_poly.type
_entity_poly.pdbx_seq_one_letter_code
_entity_poly.pdbx_strand_id
1 'polypeptide(L)'
;MATQIIDFNIELAKKIASGEERGKIKTRDDCDVQILTFDAHLHFGFCIVALYLCKDGCWSAETYKPNGSVSMDNEHHTKDLIIEVPIAQEKESAPFKPFDKVLIRDNDNQYWKADLFSNIRTGNNEFPYCCVGNSWKQCIPYEGNEQLLGKIDKPKED
;
A
#
# COMPACT_ATOMS: atom_id res chain seq x y z
N MET A 1 -11.09 -2.22 14.42
CA MET A 1 -10.74 -1.75 13.06
C MET A 1 -9.88 -2.82 12.44
N ALA A 2 -10.06 -3.16 11.17
CA ALA A 2 -9.19 -4.13 10.52
C ALA A 2 -7.78 -3.53 10.36
N THR A 3 -6.74 -4.27 10.68
CA THR A 3 -5.33 -3.86 10.52
C THR A 3 -4.65 -4.85 9.57
N GLN A 4 -3.63 -4.38 8.86
CA GLN A 4 -2.78 -5.23 8.01
C GLN A 4 -1.34 -5.13 8.48
N ILE A 5 -0.63 -6.26 8.41
CA ILE A 5 0.79 -6.35 8.75
C ILE A 5 1.57 -6.31 7.44
N ILE A 6 2.52 -5.38 7.35
CA ILE A 6 3.44 -5.25 6.22
C ILE A 6 4.89 -5.31 6.72
N ASP A 7 5.80 -5.64 5.81
CA ASP A 7 7.24 -5.61 6.11
C ASP A 7 7.70 -4.19 6.44
N PHE A 8 8.76 -4.10 7.24
CA PHE A 8 9.26 -2.82 7.71
C PHE A 8 9.83 -1.95 6.58
N ASN A 9 9.39 -0.71 6.56
CA ASN A 9 9.91 0.35 5.69
C ASN A 9 10.30 1.54 6.55
N ILE A 10 11.57 1.96 6.47
CA ILE A 10 12.12 3.02 7.32
C ILE A 10 11.44 4.38 7.12
N GLU A 11 11.04 4.71 5.90
CA GLU A 11 10.38 5.99 5.61
C GLU A 11 8.96 6.02 6.16
N LEU A 12 8.21 4.91 6.05
CA LEU A 12 6.90 4.79 6.67
C LEU A 12 7.00 4.78 8.20
N ALA A 13 8.00 4.08 8.76
CA ALA A 13 8.23 4.04 10.20
C ALA A 13 8.55 5.43 10.78
N LYS A 14 9.33 6.25 10.06
CA LYS A 14 9.57 7.66 10.44
C LYS A 14 8.28 8.47 10.50
N LYS A 15 7.40 8.34 9.48
CA LYS A 15 6.09 9.02 9.45
C LYS A 15 5.16 8.58 10.58
N ILE A 16 5.17 7.29 10.92
CA ILE A 16 4.40 6.76 12.06
C ILE A 16 4.97 7.32 13.38
N ALA A 17 6.30 7.34 13.52
CA ALA A 17 6.95 7.86 14.72
C ALA A 17 6.77 9.38 14.90
N SER A 18 6.68 10.15 13.80
CA SER A 18 6.36 11.59 13.84
C SER A 18 4.87 11.88 14.03
N GLY A 19 4.00 10.86 13.92
CA GLY A 19 2.55 10.98 14.01
C GLY A 19 1.87 11.48 12.73
N GLU A 20 2.60 11.60 11.62
CA GLU A 20 2.07 11.94 10.30
C GLU A 20 1.16 10.84 9.73
N GLU A 21 1.51 9.57 10.00
CA GLU A 21 0.76 8.40 9.55
C GLU A 21 0.23 7.60 10.75
N ARG A 22 -0.97 7.04 10.60
CA ARG A 22 -1.52 6.13 11.60
C ARG A 22 -0.91 4.75 11.42
N GLY A 23 -0.29 4.22 12.46
CA GLY A 23 0.25 2.87 12.46
C GLY A 23 0.91 2.55 13.79
N LYS A 24 1.36 1.30 13.91
CA LYS A 24 2.17 0.82 15.03
C LYS A 24 3.35 0.04 14.48
N ILE A 25 4.51 0.20 15.12
CA ILE A 25 5.70 -0.60 14.83
C ILE A 25 5.71 -1.73 15.85
N LYS A 26 5.91 -2.95 15.37
CA LYS A 26 5.93 -4.17 16.19
C LYS A 26 7.05 -5.10 15.74
N THR A 27 7.34 -6.10 16.54
CA THR A 27 8.15 -7.26 16.10
C THR A 27 7.27 -8.33 15.47
N ARG A 28 7.86 -9.24 14.68
CA ARG A 28 7.12 -10.39 14.08
C ARG A 28 6.46 -11.30 15.12
N ASP A 29 6.96 -11.34 16.35
CA ASP A 29 6.35 -12.08 17.47
C ASP A 29 5.32 -11.29 18.28
N ASP A 30 4.83 -10.17 17.72
CA ASP A 30 3.75 -9.31 18.23
C ASP A 30 4.09 -8.58 19.53
N CYS A 31 5.35 -8.16 19.69
CA CYS A 31 5.75 -7.25 20.77
C CYS A 31 5.65 -5.79 20.31
N ASP A 32 5.17 -4.90 21.19
CA ASP A 32 5.14 -3.46 20.94
C ASP A 32 6.56 -2.90 20.89
N VAL A 33 6.83 -2.02 19.93
CA VAL A 33 8.15 -1.42 19.71
C VAL A 33 8.07 0.11 19.81
N GLN A 34 9.05 0.69 20.51
CA GLN A 34 9.31 2.12 20.54
C GLN A 34 10.67 2.41 19.89
N ILE A 35 10.66 3.15 18.79
CA ILE A 35 11.90 3.57 18.13
C ILE A 35 12.50 4.76 18.89
N LEU A 36 13.80 4.69 19.17
CA LEU A 36 14.58 5.76 19.80
C LEU A 36 15.27 6.66 18.77
N THR A 37 15.80 6.07 17.69
CA THR A 37 16.45 6.79 16.58
C THR A 37 16.47 5.91 15.32
N PHE A 38 16.48 6.53 14.15
CA PHE A 38 16.57 5.89 12.82
C PHE A 38 17.92 6.12 12.12
N ASP A 39 18.80 6.93 12.72
CA ASP A 39 20.02 7.49 12.12
C ASP A 39 21.26 7.29 13.03
N ALA A 40 21.22 6.26 13.88
CA ALA A 40 22.39 5.86 14.66
C ALA A 40 23.52 5.43 13.71
N HIS A 41 24.73 5.91 13.94
CA HIS A 41 25.90 5.53 13.14
C HIS A 41 26.59 4.33 13.79
N LEU A 42 26.00 3.14 13.66
CA LEU A 42 26.52 1.91 14.27
C LEU A 42 27.28 1.05 13.25
N HIS A 43 28.06 0.11 13.76
CA HIS A 43 28.80 -0.85 12.91
C HIS A 43 27.85 -1.72 12.08
N PHE A 44 28.36 -2.25 10.96
CA PHE A 44 27.64 -3.20 10.09
C PHE A 44 26.33 -2.67 9.47
N GLY A 45 26.21 -1.35 9.32
CA GLY A 45 25.08 -0.73 8.65
C GLY A 45 23.78 -0.71 9.46
N PHE A 46 23.86 -0.98 10.76
CA PHE A 46 22.74 -0.79 11.69
C PHE A 46 22.54 0.70 11.92
N CYS A 47 21.29 1.16 11.83
CA CYS A 47 20.98 2.58 12.02
C CYS A 47 19.76 2.85 12.90
N ILE A 48 19.01 1.81 13.25
CA ILE A 48 17.82 1.94 14.06
C ILE A 48 18.12 1.41 15.45
N VAL A 49 17.73 2.16 16.49
CA VAL A 49 17.75 1.69 17.87
C VAL A 49 16.32 1.69 18.38
N ALA A 50 15.85 0.56 18.89
CA ALA A 50 14.49 0.42 19.39
C ALA A 50 14.45 -0.30 20.73
N LEU A 51 13.42 0.03 21.51
CA LEU A 51 13.00 -0.75 22.66
C LEU A 51 11.81 -1.60 22.25
N TYR A 52 11.77 -2.86 22.66
CA TYR A 52 10.60 -3.71 22.50
C TYR A 52 10.14 -4.25 23.86
N LEU A 53 8.82 -4.37 24.02
CA LEU A 53 8.21 -4.87 25.25
C LEU A 53 8.18 -6.40 25.23
N CYS A 54 9.06 -7.04 25.99
CA CYS A 54 9.09 -8.48 26.17
C CYS A 54 7.78 -8.98 26.80
N LYS A 55 7.45 -10.26 26.57
CA LYS A 55 6.23 -10.91 27.11
C LYS A 55 6.20 -10.99 28.64
N ASP A 56 7.35 -10.85 29.30
CA ASP A 56 7.48 -10.75 30.75
C ASP A 56 7.21 -9.33 31.29
N GLY A 57 6.93 -8.36 30.42
CA GLY A 57 6.66 -6.96 30.74
C GLY A 57 7.91 -6.08 30.84
N CYS A 58 9.10 -6.61 30.54
CA CYS A 58 10.35 -5.84 30.54
C CYS A 58 10.61 -5.18 29.18
N TRP A 59 11.19 -3.99 29.16
CA TRP A 59 11.68 -3.37 27.92
C TRP A 59 13.11 -3.83 27.65
N SER A 60 13.36 -4.35 26.46
CA SER A 60 14.70 -4.70 25.98
C SER A 60 15.10 -3.83 24.79
N ALA A 61 16.37 -3.47 24.72
CA ALA A 61 16.91 -2.63 23.66
C ALA A 61 17.60 -3.48 22.59
N GLU A 62 17.36 -3.18 21.32
CA GLU A 62 17.98 -3.85 20.18
C GLU A 62 18.32 -2.82 19.09
N THR A 63 19.24 -3.22 18.22
CA THR A 63 19.66 -2.42 17.07
C THR A 63 19.26 -3.12 15.78
N TYR A 64 18.77 -2.36 14.81
CA TYR A 64 18.26 -2.90 13.55
C TYR A 64 18.91 -2.23 12.34
N LYS A 65 19.01 -3.00 11.26
CA LYS A 65 19.36 -2.49 9.93
C LYS A 65 18.23 -1.59 9.38
N PRO A 66 18.47 -0.80 8.32
CA PRO A 66 17.45 0.05 7.71
C PRO A 66 16.17 -0.68 7.26
N ASN A 67 16.27 -1.97 6.95
CA ASN A 67 15.14 -2.83 6.59
C ASN A 67 14.41 -3.42 7.82
N GLY A 68 14.78 -3.05 9.04
CA GLY A 68 14.16 -3.53 10.27
C GLY A 68 14.62 -4.91 10.74
N SER A 69 15.63 -5.52 10.11
CA SER A 69 16.14 -6.83 10.55
C SER A 69 17.16 -6.70 11.68
N VAL A 70 17.14 -7.65 12.61
CA VAL A 70 18.10 -7.70 13.74
C VAL A 70 19.31 -8.61 13.44
N SER A 71 19.15 -9.59 12.55
CA SER A 71 20.19 -10.57 12.26
C SER A 71 21.19 -10.08 11.20
N MET A 72 22.38 -10.68 11.22
CA MET A 72 23.40 -10.47 10.19
C MET A 72 23.17 -11.34 8.96
N ASP A 73 22.48 -12.47 9.10
CA ASP A 73 22.02 -13.32 8.02
C ASP A 73 20.82 -12.69 7.28
N ASN A 74 20.45 -13.30 6.15
CA ASN A 74 19.28 -12.87 5.35
C ASN A 74 18.02 -13.67 5.71
N GLU A 75 17.98 -14.31 6.88
CA GLU A 75 16.81 -15.05 7.34
C GLU A 75 15.92 -14.17 8.23
N HIS A 76 14.61 -14.37 8.16
CA HIS A 76 13.68 -13.61 9.00
C HIS A 76 13.78 -14.06 10.45
N HIS A 77 14.19 -13.14 11.32
CA HIS A 77 14.21 -13.37 12.75
C HIS A 77 12.85 -12.99 13.36
N THR A 78 12.43 -13.68 14.42
CA THR A 78 11.15 -13.38 15.12
C THR A 78 11.09 -11.97 15.71
N LYS A 79 12.26 -11.35 15.90
CA LYS A 79 12.43 -10.00 16.41
C LYS A 79 12.51 -8.93 15.32
N ASP A 80 12.48 -9.32 14.04
CA ASP A 80 12.46 -8.34 12.95
C ASP A 80 11.27 -7.41 13.10
N LEU A 81 11.48 -6.14 12.76
CA LEU A 81 10.42 -5.14 12.80
C LEU A 81 9.43 -5.38 11.67
N ILE A 82 8.17 -5.08 11.96
CA ILE A 82 7.04 -5.04 11.03
C ILE A 82 6.20 -3.81 11.36
N ILE A 83 5.35 -3.42 10.41
CA ILE A 83 4.44 -2.30 10.59
C ILE A 83 3.01 -2.83 10.55
N GLU A 84 2.25 -2.56 11.61
CA GLU A 84 0.81 -2.75 11.66
C GLU A 84 0.15 -1.41 11.33
N VAL A 85 -0.38 -1.29 10.12
CA VAL A 85 -1.19 -0.13 9.76
C VAL A 85 -2.67 -0.48 9.90
N PRO A 86 -3.52 0.43 10.40
CA PRO A 86 -4.95 0.29 10.19
C PRO A 86 -5.18 0.18 8.69
N ILE A 87 -6.05 -0.75 8.30
CA ILE A 87 -6.62 -0.72 6.96
C ILE A 87 -7.47 0.55 6.93
N ALA A 88 -6.82 1.67 6.61
CA ALA A 88 -7.48 2.66 5.79
C ALA A 88 -7.95 1.84 4.60
N GLN A 89 -9.27 1.79 4.37
CA GLN A 89 -9.73 1.40 3.04
C GLN A 89 -8.88 2.23 2.10
N GLU A 90 -7.96 1.59 1.40
CA GLU A 90 -7.07 2.28 0.50
C GLU A 90 -8.02 2.95 -0.47
N LYS A 91 -8.17 4.24 -0.27
CA LYS A 91 -8.30 5.14 -1.38
C LYS A 91 -6.96 5.01 -2.08
N GLU A 92 -6.73 3.88 -2.77
CA GLU A 92 -6.23 3.95 -4.13
C GLU A 92 -6.92 5.18 -4.66
N SER A 93 -6.15 6.20 -5.02
CA SER A 93 -6.72 7.35 -5.70
C SER A 93 -7.46 6.76 -6.87
N ALA A 94 -8.77 6.51 -6.71
CA ALA A 94 -9.59 5.96 -7.74
C ALA A 94 -9.34 6.95 -8.87
N PRO A 95 -8.80 6.51 -10.02
CA PRO A 95 -8.42 7.43 -11.08
C PRO A 95 -9.61 8.29 -11.55
N PHE A 96 -10.81 7.94 -11.08
CA PHE A 96 -12.09 8.53 -11.39
C PHE A 96 -12.86 8.87 -10.12
N LYS A 97 -13.56 10.00 -10.15
CA LYS A 97 -14.62 10.38 -9.21
C LYS A 97 -15.97 9.88 -9.76
N PRO A 98 -16.98 9.65 -8.90
CA PRO A 98 -18.32 9.33 -9.38
C PRO A 98 -18.81 10.35 -10.42
N PHE A 99 -19.39 9.84 -11.49
CA PHE A 99 -19.88 10.55 -12.67
C PHE A 99 -18.81 11.15 -13.60
N ASP A 100 -17.53 10.82 -13.40
CA ASP A 100 -16.52 11.10 -14.42
C ASP A 100 -16.86 10.35 -15.73
N LYS A 101 -16.67 11.04 -16.85
CA LYS A 101 -16.86 10.48 -18.18
C LYS A 101 -15.69 9.56 -18.50
N VAL A 102 -16.00 8.31 -18.79
CA VAL A 102 -15.00 7.27 -19.04
C VAL A 102 -15.28 6.53 -20.32
N LEU A 103 -14.24 5.95 -20.90
CA LEU A 103 -14.34 4.92 -21.93
C LEU A 103 -14.10 3.56 -21.28
N ILE A 104 -15.00 2.62 -21.57
CA ILE A 104 -14.97 1.27 -21.02
C ILE A 104 -15.03 0.20 -22.12
N ARG A 105 -14.52 -0.99 -21.80
CA ARG A 105 -14.70 -2.24 -22.56
C ARG A 105 -14.23 -3.43 -21.73
N ASP A 106 -14.56 -4.66 -22.16
CA ASP A 106 -14.08 -5.86 -21.48
C ASP A 106 -12.78 -6.40 -22.07
N ASN A 107 -12.56 -6.24 -23.36
CA ASN A 107 -11.41 -6.81 -24.06
C ASN A 107 -10.89 -5.89 -25.17
N ASP A 108 -9.63 -6.07 -25.56
CA ASP A 108 -8.98 -5.25 -26.58
C ASP A 108 -9.62 -5.33 -27.97
N ASN A 109 -10.33 -6.41 -28.26
CA ASN A 109 -11.02 -6.61 -29.54
C ASN A 109 -12.45 -6.01 -29.56
N GLN A 110 -12.84 -5.28 -28.51
CA GLN A 110 -14.15 -4.63 -28.42
C GLN A 110 -14.04 -3.12 -28.61
N TYR A 111 -15.12 -2.55 -29.14
CA TYR A 111 -15.27 -1.11 -29.27
C TYR A 111 -15.32 -0.45 -27.89
N TRP A 112 -14.59 0.65 -27.72
CA TRP A 112 -14.76 1.54 -26.57
C TRP A 112 -16.16 2.14 -26.57
N LYS A 113 -16.83 2.13 -25.40
CA LYS A 113 -18.11 2.81 -25.19
C LYS A 113 -17.97 3.84 -24.08
N ALA A 114 -18.73 4.92 -24.18
CA ALA A 114 -18.81 5.92 -23.13
C ALA A 114 -19.76 5.45 -22.02
N ASP A 115 -19.37 5.66 -20.77
CA ASP A 115 -20.21 5.47 -19.58
C ASP A 115 -19.83 6.51 -18.51
N LEU A 116 -20.58 6.52 -17.41
CA LEU A 116 -20.29 7.35 -16.23
C LEU A 116 -19.79 6.46 -15.10
N PHE A 117 -18.60 6.77 -14.61
CA PHE A 117 -17.99 6.00 -13.52
C PHE A 117 -18.82 6.11 -12.23
N SER A 118 -18.86 5.03 -11.44
CA SER A 118 -19.51 5.02 -10.13
C SER A 118 -18.49 4.78 -9.01
N ASN A 119 -17.89 3.58 -9.00
CA ASN A 119 -16.90 3.17 -8.02
C ASN A 119 -16.07 1.97 -8.52
N ILE A 120 -15.01 1.63 -7.80
CA ILE A 120 -14.23 0.40 -8.02
C ILE A 120 -14.62 -0.64 -6.97
N ARG A 121 -14.84 -1.88 -7.41
CA ARG A 121 -15.00 -3.03 -6.50
C ARG A 121 -13.63 -3.50 -6.03
N THR A 122 -13.43 -3.54 -4.72
CA THR A 122 -12.20 -4.05 -4.10
C THR A 122 -12.16 -5.58 -4.10
N GLY A 123 -10.95 -6.15 -4.15
CA GLY A 123 -10.71 -7.60 -4.16
C GLY A 123 -10.51 -8.18 -5.55
N ASN A 124 -10.40 -9.51 -5.65
CA ASN A 124 -10.16 -10.21 -6.92
C ASN A 124 -11.45 -10.31 -7.75
N ASN A 125 -11.89 -9.20 -8.34
CA ASN A 125 -13.06 -9.13 -9.20
C ASN A 125 -12.65 -9.04 -10.67
N GLU A 126 -13.23 -9.90 -11.51
CA GLU A 126 -12.99 -9.90 -12.96
C GLU A 126 -13.44 -8.61 -13.64
N PHE A 127 -14.44 -7.90 -13.08
CA PHE A 127 -14.99 -6.64 -13.60
C PHE A 127 -14.97 -5.56 -12.50
N PRO A 128 -13.79 -4.99 -12.19
CA PRO A 128 -13.63 -4.11 -11.03
C PRO A 128 -14.24 -2.72 -11.23
N TYR A 129 -14.39 -2.23 -12.47
CA TYR A 129 -14.86 -0.87 -12.73
C TYR A 129 -16.38 -0.81 -12.87
N CYS A 130 -17.08 -0.33 -11.84
CA CYS A 130 -18.52 -0.13 -11.90
C CYS A 130 -18.86 1.24 -12.48
N CYS A 131 -19.69 1.23 -13.51
CA CYS A 131 -20.30 2.41 -14.11
C CYS A 131 -21.82 2.35 -13.95
N VAL A 132 -22.52 3.44 -14.33
CA VAL A 132 -23.98 3.51 -14.25
C VAL A 132 -24.64 2.44 -15.12
N GLY A 133 -24.08 2.16 -16.31
CA GLY A 133 -24.63 1.14 -17.21
C GLY A 133 -24.31 -0.29 -16.80
N ASN A 134 -23.05 -0.59 -16.46
CA ASN A 134 -22.60 -1.94 -16.08
C ASN A 134 -21.22 -1.93 -15.40
N SER A 135 -20.68 -3.11 -15.07
CA SER A 135 -19.28 -3.29 -14.62
C SER A 135 -18.40 -3.80 -15.77
N TRP A 136 -17.16 -3.31 -15.83
CA TRP A 136 -16.25 -3.52 -16.97
C TRP A 136 -14.84 -3.88 -16.52
N LYS A 137 -14.06 -4.51 -17.41
CA LYS A 137 -12.66 -4.89 -17.14
C LYS A 137 -11.66 -3.74 -17.32
N GLN A 138 -11.88 -2.89 -18.33
CA GLN A 138 -11.01 -1.76 -18.66
C GLN A 138 -11.79 -0.46 -18.55
N CYS A 139 -11.15 0.57 -18.00
CA CYS A 139 -11.72 1.90 -17.81
C CYS A 139 -10.63 2.97 -17.93
N ILE A 140 -10.80 3.94 -18.83
CA ILE A 140 -9.88 5.05 -19.05
C ILE A 140 -10.66 6.38 -19.08
N PRO A 141 -10.03 7.53 -18.83
CA PRO A 141 -10.73 8.81 -18.92
C PRO A 141 -11.17 9.07 -20.37
N TYR A 142 -12.38 9.63 -20.54
CA TYR A 142 -12.85 10.06 -21.86
C TYR A 142 -12.04 11.24 -22.40
N GLU A 143 -11.72 12.21 -21.53
CA GLU A 143 -10.94 13.40 -21.89
C GLU A 143 -9.52 13.00 -22.33
N GLY A 144 -9.12 13.44 -23.53
CA GLY A 144 -7.85 13.06 -24.16
C GLY A 144 -7.86 11.72 -24.91
N ASN A 145 -8.96 10.96 -24.81
CA ASN A 145 -9.14 9.68 -25.49
C ASN A 145 -10.37 9.64 -26.41
N GLU A 146 -10.96 10.78 -26.74
CA GLU A 146 -12.22 10.90 -27.47
C GLU A 146 -12.16 10.20 -28.83
N GLN A 147 -10.98 10.19 -29.47
CA GLN A 147 -10.75 9.52 -30.74
C GLN A 147 -10.99 8.00 -30.72
N LEU A 148 -10.98 7.38 -29.54
CA LEU A 148 -11.14 5.94 -29.36
C LEU A 148 -12.61 5.52 -29.31
N LEU A 149 -13.54 6.44 -29.05
CA LEU A 149 -14.97 6.14 -28.94
C LEU A 149 -15.47 5.43 -30.23
N GLY A 150 -16.05 4.25 -30.07
CA GLY A 150 -16.53 3.45 -31.19
C GLY A 150 -15.43 2.79 -32.03
N LYS A 151 -14.20 2.69 -31.52
CA LYS A 151 -13.07 2.01 -32.17
C LYS A 151 -12.48 0.91 -31.27
N ILE A 152 -11.71 0.00 -31.88
CA ILE A 152 -10.97 -1.05 -31.17
C ILE A 152 -9.50 -0.67 -30.90
N ASP A 153 -9.09 0.52 -31.35
CA ASP A 153 -7.73 1.02 -31.22
C ASP A 153 -7.26 1.04 -29.76
N LYS A 154 -5.96 0.84 -29.56
CA LYS A 154 -5.33 0.93 -28.24
C LYS A 154 -5.14 2.40 -27.85
N PRO A 155 -5.21 2.73 -26.55
CA PRO A 155 -4.78 4.03 -26.05
C PRO A 155 -3.32 4.27 -26.46
N LYS A 156 -2.96 5.53 -26.67
CA LYS A 156 -1.54 5.89 -26.86
C LYS A 156 -0.85 5.71 -25.50
N GLU A 157 0.27 4.99 -25.51
CA GLU A 157 1.16 4.94 -24.34
C GLU A 157 1.96 6.25 -24.31
N ASP A 158 1.89 6.96 -23.17
CA ASP A 158 2.74 8.13 -22.87
C ASP A 158 4.09 7.71 -22.29
#